data_AF-A0AAE9F366-F1
#
_entry.id   AF-A0AAE9F366-F1
#
_cell.length_a   1.000
_cell.length_b   1.000
_cell.length_c   1.000
_cell.angle_alpha   90.00
_cell.angle_beta   90.00
_cell.angle_gamma   90.00
#
_symmetry.space_group_name_H-M   'P 1'
#
loop_
_entity.id
_entity.type
_entity.pdbx_description
1 polymer ?
#
loop_
_entity_poly.entity_id
_entity_poly.type
_entity_poly.pdbx_seq_one_letter_code
_entity_poly.pdbx_strand_id
1 'polypeptide(L)'
;MFLLTANVLLIILGYVDACVPTQNVVHTSATTIQEQIRLLEAGVPLVLTPQEQAAIAAFLATSVATTTTTTESTTTTTELTTTTTTVTTTTTTPYPCSACAPIYDATCQGENLPSSSMYCLTDDKVPVTYTRGFCSTPCLSPDACMLSLDCPSGTAARIDSGSGDMNGNSDGSATFLYCDEGTGSWNAIIDGSTTSPILKVACRYP
;
A
#
# COMPACT_ATOMS: atom_id res chain seq x y z
N MET A 1 -37.44 47.49 50.89
CA MET A 1 -37.72 46.92 52.22
C MET A 1 -37.24 45.47 52.16
N PHE A 2 -35.95 45.23 52.35
CA PHE A 2 -35.31 45.01 53.66
C PHE A 2 -36.04 43.93 54.46
N LEU A 3 -35.36 42.80 54.64
CA LEU A 3 -34.97 42.20 55.93
C LEU A 3 -34.74 40.70 55.67
N LEU A 4 -33.47 40.30 55.64
CA LEU A 4 -32.64 39.94 56.80
C LEU A 4 -32.83 38.44 57.09
N THR A 5 -31.80 37.62 56.81
CA THR A 5 -30.81 37.12 57.80
C THR A 5 -31.43 36.11 58.75
N ALA A 6 -30.82 35.01 59.15
CA ALA A 6 -29.42 34.64 59.32
C ALA A 6 -29.45 33.10 59.44
N ASN A 7 -28.49 32.36 58.92
CA ASN A 7 -27.28 31.92 59.62
C ASN A 7 -26.82 30.74 58.73
N VAL A 8 -25.59 30.61 58.27
CA VAL A 8 -24.38 30.65 59.07
C VAL A 8 -23.24 31.19 58.22
N LEU A 9 -22.71 32.28 58.73
CA LEU A 9 -21.39 32.84 58.50
C LEU A 9 -20.35 31.87 59.07
N LEU A 10 -19.53 31.26 58.21
CA LEU A 10 -18.12 30.95 58.50
C LEU A 10 -17.37 31.27 57.19
N ILE A 11 -16.96 32.52 57.00
CA ILE A 11 -15.63 33.04 57.32
C ILE A 11 -14.65 32.91 56.13
N ILE A 12 -14.44 34.07 55.50
CA ILE A 12 -13.12 34.68 55.16
C ILE A 12 -12.29 33.90 54.12
N LEU A 13 -12.39 34.30 52.84
CA LEU A 13 -11.51 35.27 52.14
C LEU A 13 -10.08 34.77 51.90
N GLY A 14 -9.72 34.79 50.62
CA GLY A 14 -8.35 34.85 50.15
C GLY A 14 -7.88 33.54 49.54
N TYR A 15 -7.96 33.43 48.22
CA TYR A 15 -6.80 33.48 47.33
C TYR A 15 -7.24 33.02 45.93
N VAL A 16 -6.89 33.84 44.93
CA VAL A 16 -6.79 33.44 43.54
C VAL A 16 -5.82 32.27 43.42
N ASP A 17 -6.15 31.24 42.64
CA ASP A 17 -5.33 30.72 41.54
C ASP A 17 -5.96 29.46 40.91
N ALA A 18 -5.56 29.18 39.67
CA ALA A 18 -6.04 28.10 38.84
C ALA A 18 -5.80 26.70 39.43
N CYS A 19 -6.74 25.77 39.24
CA CYS A 19 -6.49 24.32 39.29
C CYS A 19 -7.65 23.59 38.58
N VAL A 20 -7.50 23.24 37.31
CA VAL A 20 -7.15 21.89 36.84
C VAL A 20 -8.04 20.80 37.48
N PRO A 21 -8.93 20.13 36.72
CA PRO A 21 -9.73 19.04 37.25
C PRO A 21 -8.85 17.80 37.47
N THR A 22 -8.53 17.52 38.73
CA THR A 22 -7.97 16.23 39.13
C THR A 22 -9.07 15.18 39.29
N GLN A 23 -8.87 14.08 38.55
CA GLN A 23 -9.06 12.71 38.99
C GLN A 23 -10.51 12.25 39.25
N ASN A 24 -11.13 11.75 38.18
CA ASN A 24 -11.99 10.58 38.29
C ASN A 24 -11.39 9.45 37.42
N VAL A 25 -10.26 8.89 37.89
CA VAL A 25 -9.75 7.61 37.37
C VAL A 25 -10.67 6.52 37.93
N VAL A 26 -11.83 6.36 37.29
CA VAL A 26 -12.62 5.16 37.45
C VAL A 26 -11.92 4.07 36.65
N HIS A 27 -11.36 3.14 37.42
CA HIS A 27 -10.89 1.83 37.00
C HIS A 27 -11.84 1.19 35.98
N THR A 28 -11.59 1.35 34.68
CA THR A 28 -12.20 0.51 33.62
C THR A 28 -11.29 0.42 32.40
N SER A 29 -9.98 0.22 32.60
CA SER A 29 -9.01 0.25 31.51
C SER A 29 -7.78 -0.60 31.80
N ALA A 30 -8.00 -1.86 32.15
CA ALA A 30 -6.94 -2.88 32.06
C ALA A 30 -7.30 -3.94 30.99
N THR A 31 -8.57 -4.31 30.88
CA THR A 31 -9.06 -5.29 29.89
C THR A 31 -9.15 -4.71 28.48
N THR A 32 -9.50 -3.43 28.32
CA THR A 32 -9.68 -2.80 26.99
C THR A 32 -8.34 -2.53 26.28
N ILE A 33 -7.26 -2.27 27.04
CA ILE A 33 -5.94 -1.97 26.47
C ILE A 33 -5.25 -3.25 25.98
N GLN A 34 -5.39 -4.37 26.70
CA GLN A 34 -4.82 -5.64 26.24
C GLN A 34 -5.54 -6.20 25.01
N GLU A 35 -6.84 -5.99 24.87
CA GLU A 35 -7.59 -6.38 23.68
C GLU A 35 -7.17 -5.54 22.45
N GLN A 36 -6.89 -4.25 22.66
CA GLN A 36 -6.40 -3.36 21.60
C GLN A 36 -4.97 -3.70 21.14
N ILE A 37 -4.09 -4.15 22.04
CA ILE A 37 -2.74 -4.64 21.67
C ILE A 37 -2.85 -5.92 20.83
N ARG A 38 -3.75 -6.84 21.20
CA ARG A 38 -3.95 -8.11 20.49
C ARG A 38 -4.56 -7.92 19.09
N LEU A 39 -5.38 -6.89 18.89
CA LEU A 39 -5.91 -6.49 17.58
C LEU A 39 -4.85 -5.79 16.70
N LEU A 40 -3.88 -5.10 17.30
CA LEU A 40 -2.72 -4.52 16.61
C LEU A 40 -1.77 -5.62 16.10
N GLU A 41 -1.53 -6.65 16.90
CA GLU A 41 -0.72 -7.83 16.52
C GLU A 41 -1.41 -8.69 15.43
N ALA A 42 -2.73 -8.59 15.30
CA ALA A 42 -3.53 -9.28 14.29
C ALA A 42 -3.64 -8.51 12.94
N GLY A 43 -3.00 -7.34 12.81
CA GLY A 43 -2.98 -6.57 11.56
C GLY A 43 -4.34 -5.99 11.14
N VAL A 44 -5.26 -5.81 12.09
CA VAL A 44 -6.58 -5.22 11.81
C VAL A 44 -6.42 -3.70 11.66
N PRO A 45 -6.86 -3.09 10.54
CA PRO A 45 -6.74 -1.65 10.35
C PRO A 45 -7.70 -0.91 11.31
N LEU A 46 -7.13 -0.26 12.32
CA LEU A 46 -7.85 0.74 13.11
C LEU A 46 -7.93 2.03 12.29
N VAL A 47 -9.13 2.38 11.85
CA VAL A 47 -9.42 3.71 11.30
C VAL A 47 -9.37 4.70 12.47
N LEU A 48 -8.17 5.19 12.77
CA LEU A 48 -7.92 6.17 13.83
C LEU A 48 -8.31 7.56 13.32
N THR A 49 -9.03 8.30 14.15
CA THR A 49 -9.38 9.69 13.86
C THR A 49 -8.13 10.59 13.94
N PRO A 50 -8.13 11.75 13.27
CA PRO A 50 -7.01 12.71 13.36
C PRO A 50 -6.67 13.13 14.79
N GLN A 51 -7.64 13.07 15.72
CA GLN A 51 -7.46 13.35 17.14
C GLN A 51 -6.69 12.25 17.88
N GLU A 52 -6.85 10.98 17.51
CA GLU A 52 -6.09 9.87 18.10
C GLU A 52 -4.64 9.84 17.62
N GLN A 53 -4.39 10.23 16.36
CA GLN A 53 -3.01 10.39 15.86
C GLN A 53 -2.26 11.52 16.58
N ALA A 54 -2.93 12.63 16.91
CA ALA A 54 -2.34 13.71 17.68
C ALA A 54 -2.03 13.29 19.14
N ALA A 55 -2.87 12.45 19.74
CA ALA A 55 -2.65 11.94 21.10
C ALA A 55 -1.45 10.99 21.18
N ILE A 56 -1.25 10.13 20.16
CA ILE A 56 -0.10 9.22 20.08
C ILE A 56 1.20 10.00 19.86
N ALA A 57 1.18 11.02 19.00
CA ALA A 57 2.33 11.90 18.78
C ALA A 57 2.71 12.69 20.05
N ALA A 58 1.73 13.16 20.81
CA ALA A 58 1.96 13.86 22.08
C ALA A 58 2.52 12.93 23.17
N PHE A 59 2.05 11.68 23.26
CA PHE A 59 2.57 10.68 24.20
C PHE A 59 4.04 10.33 23.91
N LEU A 60 4.38 10.10 22.64
CA LEU A 60 5.76 9.84 22.19
C LEU A 60 6.68 11.05 22.40
N ALA A 61 6.17 12.27 22.21
CA ALA A 61 6.95 13.49 22.49
C ALA A 61 7.20 13.71 23.99
N THR A 62 6.30 13.25 24.86
CA THR A 62 6.41 13.43 26.31
C THR A 62 7.34 12.40 26.96
N SER A 63 7.49 11.20 26.38
CA SER A 63 8.36 10.15 26.94
C SER A 63 9.87 10.41 26.75
N VAL A 64 10.27 11.44 25.99
CA VAL A 64 11.68 11.77 25.71
C VAL A 64 12.23 12.84 26.68
N ALA A 65 11.39 13.49 27.49
CA ALA A 65 11.78 14.65 28.29
C ALA A 65 12.27 14.35 29.73
N THR A 66 12.22 13.11 30.22
CA THR A 66 12.44 12.81 31.67
C THR A 66 13.74 12.06 31.99
N THR A 67 14.80 12.25 31.21
CA THR A 67 16.11 11.63 31.55
C THR A 67 17.28 12.60 31.40
N THR A 68 17.17 13.78 32.02
CA THR A 68 18.35 14.61 32.33
C THR A 68 18.76 14.37 33.78
N THR A 69 19.64 13.39 34.00
CA THR A 69 20.54 13.38 35.15
C THR A 69 21.97 13.41 34.63
N THR A 70 22.65 14.49 35.03
CA THR A 70 24.03 14.89 34.79
C THR A 70 25.04 13.75 34.83
N THR A 71 25.83 13.59 33.77
CA THR A 71 27.25 13.16 33.85
C THR A 71 27.98 13.73 32.64
N GLU A 72 29.03 14.52 32.91
CA GLU A 72 29.98 14.98 31.90
C GLU A 72 30.53 13.79 31.12
N SER A 73 30.33 13.78 29.81
CA SER A 73 30.99 12.81 28.94
C SER A 73 31.17 13.40 27.55
N THR A 74 32.38 13.17 27.04
CA THR A 74 32.98 13.64 25.80
C THR A 74 31.99 13.65 24.63
N THR A 75 31.82 14.82 24.02
CA THR A 75 31.01 15.00 22.81
C THR A 75 31.74 14.41 21.60
N THR A 76 31.43 13.16 21.27
CA THR A 76 31.71 12.60 19.93
C THR A 76 30.52 12.92 19.05
N THR A 77 30.70 13.84 18.10
CA THR A 77 29.69 14.17 17.09
C THR A 77 29.54 12.99 16.12
N THR A 78 28.52 12.17 16.33
CA THR A 78 28.10 11.15 15.36
C THR A 78 27.10 11.81 14.40
N GLU A 79 27.49 12.00 13.14
CA GLU A 79 26.55 12.37 12.06
C GLU A 79 25.50 11.26 11.93
N LEU A 80 24.29 11.55 12.37
CA LEU A 80 23.15 10.65 12.21
C LEU A 80 22.58 10.84 10.80
N THR A 81 23.09 10.06 9.85
CA THR A 81 22.50 9.95 8.51
C THR A 81 21.09 9.40 8.65
N THR A 82 20.10 10.27 8.55
CA THR A 82 18.68 9.90 8.58
C THR A 82 18.32 9.34 7.21
N THR A 83 18.35 8.02 7.07
CA THR A 83 17.89 7.35 5.85
C THR A 83 16.36 7.34 5.86
N THR A 84 15.74 8.23 5.07
CA THR A 84 14.28 8.23 4.85
C THR A 84 13.89 7.05 3.99
N THR A 85 13.49 5.94 4.62
CA THR A 85 12.90 4.79 3.91
C THR A 85 11.49 5.16 3.47
N THR A 86 11.32 5.46 2.19
CA THR A 86 10.01 5.68 1.58
C THR A 86 9.33 4.32 1.43
N VAL A 87 8.45 3.96 2.37
CA VAL A 87 7.62 2.76 2.28
C VAL A 87 6.53 3.04 1.25
N THR A 88 6.71 2.51 0.04
CA THR A 88 5.67 2.55 -1.00
C THR A 88 4.71 1.39 -0.72
N THR A 89 3.52 1.71 -0.22
CA THR A 89 2.47 0.72 0.04
C THR A 89 1.79 0.34 -1.29
N THR A 90 2.28 -0.69 -1.98
CA THR A 90 1.60 -1.24 -3.16
C THR A 90 0.35 -1.99 -2.70
N THR A 91 -0.82 -1.39 -2.91
CA THR A 91 -2.11 -2.08 -2.72
C THR A 91 -2.33 -2.98 -3.93
N THR A 92 -2.01 -4.26 -3.82
CA THR A 92 -2.27 -5.21 -4.90
C THR A 92 -3.77 -5.54 -4.92
N THR A 93 -4.47 -5.11 -5.97
CA THR A 93 -5.83 -5.57 -6.23
C THR A 93 -5.82 -7.09 -6.44
N PRO A 94 -6.74 -7.85 -5.81
CA PRO A 94 -6.84 -9.28 -6.02
C PRO A 94 -7.02 -9.62 -7.50
N TYR A 95 -6.41 -10.72 -7.93
CA TYR A 95 -6.55 -11.21 -9.30
C TYR A 95 -8.03 -11.58 -9.60
N PRO A 96 -8.67 -11.00 -10.63
CA PRO A 96 -10.11 -11.07 -10.81
C PRO A 96 -10.61 -12.29 -11.62
N CYS A 97 -9.69 -13.04 -12.23
CA CYS A 97 -10.01 -14.11 -13.18
C CYS A 97 -9.97 -15.48 -12.50
N SER A 98 -10.72 -16.47 -13.02
CA SER A 98 -10.89 -17.77 -12.35
C SER A 98 -10.23 -18.95 -13.06
N ALA A 99 -10.47 -19.10 -14.37
CA ALA A 99 -9.92 -20.17 -15.18
C ALA A 99 -8.57 -19.77 -15.79
N CYS A 100 -8.40 -18.48 -16.09
CA CYS A 100 -7.17 -17.93 -16.61
C CYS A 100 -6.18 -17.72 -15.47
N ALA A 101 -4.93 -18.17 -15.61
CA ALA A 101 -3.86 -17.81 -14.70
C ALA A 101 -3.23 -16.46 -15.12
N PRO A 102 -2.59 -15.70 -14.21
CA PRO A 102 -1.78 -14.55 -14.59
C PRO A 102 -0.74 -14.93 -15.65
N ILE A 103 -0.61 -14.11 -16.70
CA ILE A 103 0.25 -14.40 -17.86
C ILE A 103 1.57 -13.61 -17.86
N TYR A 104 1.68 -12.59 -17.02
CA TYR A 104 2.93 -11.84 -16.88
C TYR A 104 4.04 -12.75 -16.34
N ASP A 105 5.23 -12.68 -16.95
CA ASP A 105 6.34 -13.57 -16.64
C ASP A 105 6.91 -13.28 -15.25
N ALA A 106 6.50 -14.08 -14.27
CA ALA A 106 6.98 -14.00 -12.90
C ALA A 106 8.48 -14.36 -12.74
N THR A 107 9.16 -14.80 -13.81
CA THR A 107 10.60 -15.05 -13.77
C THR A 107 11.44 -13.78 -14.00
N CYS A 108 10.79 -12.64 -14.29
CA CYS A 108 11.49 -11.38 -14.45
C CYS A 108 12.19 -10.94 -13.16
N GLN A 109 13.50 -10.69 -13.29
CA GLN A 109 14.37 -10.33 -12.16
C GLN A 109 14.49 -8.81 -11.98
N GLY A 110 13.96 -8.03 -12.93
CA GLY A 110 14.02 -6.58 -12.92
C GLY A 110 15.13 -6.02 -13.81
N GLU A 111 15.30 -4.71 -13.73
CA GLU A 111 16.24 -3.97 -14.57
C GLU A 111 17.70 -4.45 -14.34
N ASN A 112 18.48 -4.48 -15.43
CA ASN A 112 19.89 -4.92 -15.44
C ASN A 112 20.14 -6.40 -15.07
N LEU A 113 19.09 -7.23 -14.95
CA LEU A 113 19.19 -8.65 -14.64
C LEU A 113 18.51 -9.52 -15.73
N PRO A 114 19.17 -10.60 -16.23
CA PRO A 114 20.53 -11.05 -15.93
C PRO A 114 21.66 -10.14 -16.44
N SER A 115 21.38 -9.22 -17.35
CA SER A 115 22.35 -8.20 -17.81
C SER A 115 21.66 -6.89 -18.18
N SER A 116 22.42 -5.80 -18.29
CA SER A 116 21.92 -4.48 -18.72
C SER A 116 21.33 -4.44 -20.13
N SER A 117 21.63 -5.44 -20.97
CA SER A 117 21.13 -5.52 -22.35
C SER A 117 20.13 -6.65 -22.58
N MET A 118 19.84 -7.46 -21.57
CA MET A 118 18.92 -8.60 -21.65
C MET A 118 18.15 -8.71 -20.35
N TYR A 119 17.39 -7.68 -20.01
CA TYR A 119 16.55 -7.68 -18.82
C TYR A 119 15.07 -7.62 -19.16
N CYS A 120 14.24 -7.95 -18.17
CA CYS A 120 12.81 -7.74 -18.23
C CYS A 120 12.30 -7.08 -16.95
N LEU A 121 11.29 -6.24 -17.12
CA LEU A 121 10.69 -5.50 -16.02
C LEU A 121 9.80 -6.42 -15.19
N THR A 122 9.85 -6.24 -13.89
CA THR A 122 8.94 -6.87 -12.93
C THR A 122 7.55 -6.25 -13.03
N ASP A 123 6.55 -6.96 -12.50
CA ASP A 123 5.15 -6.52 -12.46
C ASP A 123 4.92 -5.27 -11.58
N ASP A 124 5.84 -4.90 -10.69
CA ASP A 124 5.78 -3.62 -9.96
C ASP A 124 6.19 -2.41 -10.83
N LYS A 125 6.91 -2.65 -11.93
CA LYS A 125 7.36 -1.61 -12.87
C LYS A 125 6.51 -1.51 -14.12
N VAL A 126 5.74 -2.55 -14.42
CA VAL A 126 4.80 -2.58 -15.53
C VAL A 126 3.38 -2.46 -14.97
N PRO A 127 2.52 -1.58 -15.50
CA PRO A 127 1.16 -1.43 -15.02
C PRO A 127 0.26 -2.61 -15.44
N VAL A 128 0.56 -3.82 -14.95
CA VAL A 128 -0.18 -5.05 -15.28
C VAL A 128 -1.49 -5.08 -14.51
N THR A 129 -2.59 -4.74 -15.20
CA THR A 129 -3.94 -4.78 -14.61
C THR A 129 -4.80 -5.77 -15.37
N TYR A 130 -5.33 -6.75 -14.66
CA TYR A 130 -6.29 -7.71 -15.19
C TYR A 130 -7.71 -7.20 -14.95
N THR A 131 -8.59 -7.38 -15.94
CA THR A 131 -10.01 -7.06 -15.84
C THR A 131 -10.83 -8.23 -16.36
N ARG A 132 -11.79 -8.72 -15.58
CA ARG A 132 -12.73 -9.74 -16.05
C ARG A 132 -14.02 -9.10 -16.52
N GLY A 133 -14.55 -9.55 -17.65
CA GLY A 133 -15.87 -9.13 -18.13
C GLY A 133 -16.12 -9.45 -19.59
N PHE A 134 -17.11 -8.77 -20.16
CA PHE A 134 -17.47 -8.92 -21.56
C PHE A 134 -16.35 -8.40 -22.47
N CYS A 135 -15.89 -9.26 -23.37
CA CYS A 135 -14.84 -8.95 -24.33
C CYS A 135 -15.47 -8.87 -25.74
N SER A 136 -15.52 -7.65 -26.29
CA SER A 136 -16.13 -7.37 -27.60
C SER A 136 -15.27 -7.87 -28.78
N THR A 137 -15.36 -7.26 -29.96
CA THR A 137 -14.41 -7.58 -31.04
C THR A 137 -12.99 -7.17 -30.61
N PRO A 138 -11.95 -7.99 -30.86
CA PRO A 138 -11.95 -9.22 -31.67
C PRO A 138 -12.15 -10.54 -30.90
N CYS A 139 -12.25 -10.53 -29.57
CA CYS A 139 -12.34 -11.74 -28.72
C CYS A 139 -13.72 -12.41 -28.70
N LEU A 140 -14.82 -11.64 -28.82
CA LEU A 140 -16.21 -12.11 -28.89
C LEU A 140 -16.60 -13.08 -27.76
N SER A 141 -16.11 -12.83 -26.55
CA SER A 141 -16.36 -13.69 -25.39
C SER A 141 -17.25 -12.99 -24.37
N PRO A 142 -18.33 -13.63 -23.89
CA PRO A 142 -19.20 -13.05 -22.88
C PRO A 142 -18.53 -12.89 -21.51
N ASP A 143 -17.48 -13.66 -21.24
CA ASP A 143 -16.73 -13.65 -19.98
C ASP A 143 -15.26 -13.99 -20.25
N ALA A 144 -14.43 -12.94 -20.31
CA ALA A 144 -13.00 -13.07 -20.53
C ALA A 144 -12.20 -12.28 -19.49
N CYS A 145 -11.05 -12.84 -19.13
CA CYS A 145 -9.97 -12.13 -18.48
C CYS A 145 -9.19 -11.32 -19.51
N MET A 146 -9.06 -10.02 -19.31
CA MET A 146 -8.41 -9.10 -20.24
C MET A 146 -7.23 -8.41 -19.57
N LEU A 147 -6.20 -8.13 -20.37
CA LEU A 147 -5.00 -7.40 -19.98
C LEU A 147 -4.59 -6.50 -21.15
N SER A 148 -4.34 -5.22 -20.87
CA SER A 148 -3.66 -4.33 -21.81
C SER A 148 -2.21 -4.19 -21.36
N LEU A 149 -1.30 -4.82 -22.10
CA LEU A 149 0.13 -4.78 -21.79
C LEU A 149 0.76 -3.54 -22.41
N ASP A 150 0.94 -2.51 -21.59
CA ASP A 150 1.64 -1.29 -21.96
C ASP A 150 3.04 -1.27 -21.35
N CYS A 151 4.07 -1.29 -22.20
CA CYS A 151 5.45 -1.38 -21.75
C CYS A 151 6.09 0.01 -21.61
N PRO A 152 6.75 0.30 -20.48
CA PRO A 152 7.47 1.56 -20.28
C PRO A 152 8.52 1.82 -21.37
N SER A 153 8.81 3.10 -21.62
CA SER A 153 9.82 3.53 -22.59
C SER A 153 11.17 2.83 -22.37
N GLY A 154 11.81 2.39 -23.46
CA GLY A 154 13.05 1.63 -23.42
C GLY A 154 12.86 0.11 -23.33
N THR A 155 11.61 -0.36 -23.20
CA THR A 155 11.25 -1.78 -23.27
C THR A 155 10.20 -2.04 -24.34
N ALA A 156 10.09 -3.29 -24.78
CA ALA A 156 9.10 -3.75 -25.73
C ALA A 156 8.37 -4.98 -25.18
N ALA A 157 7.10 -5.13 -25.55
CA ALA A 157 6.33 -6.33 -25.24
C ALA A 157 6.93 -7.54 -25.96
N ARG A 158 7.31 -8.57 -25.19
CA ARG A 158 7.71 -9.88 -25.68
C ARG A 158 6.68 -10.91 -25.26
N ILE A 159 6.22 -11.69 -26.24
CA ILE A 159 5.06 -12.57 -26.15
C ILE A 159 5.50 -13.96 -26.55
N ASP A 160 5.45 -14.91 -25.60
CA ASP A 160 5.84 -16.29 -25.83
C ASP A 160 4.61 -17.13 -26.22
N SER A 161 4.62 -17.70 -27.43
CA SER A 161 3.58 -18.63 -27.90
C SER A 161 4.00 -20.11 -27.86
N GLY A 162 5.12 -20.43 -27.21
CA GLY A 162 5.71 -21.78 -27.14
C GLY A 162 6.63 -22.13 -28.30
N SER A 163 6.73 -21.28 -29.32
CA SER A 163 7.68 -21.40 -30.44
C SER A 163 8.80 -20.36 -30.41
N GLY A 164 8.87 -19.57 -29.33
CA GLY A 164 9.77 -18.43 -29.17
C GLY A 164 9.02 -17.12 -28.92
N ASP A 165 9.78 -16.09 -28.56
CA ASP A 165 9.25 -14.76 -28.27
C ASP A 165 8.95 -14.00 -29.56
N MET A 166 7.75 -13.41 -29.63
CA MET A 166 7.32 -12.45 -30.64
C MET A 166 7.23 -11.06 -30.04
N ASN A 167 7.32 -10.04 -30.88
CA ASN A 167 7.05 -8.67 -30.44
C ASN A 167 5.54 -8.45 -30.32
N GLY A 168 5.15 -7.54 -29.42
CA GLY A 168 3.82 -6.94 -29.44
C GLY A 168 3.61 -6.02 -30.64
N ASN A 169 2.65 -5.11 -30.53
CA ASN A 169 2.29 -4.22 -31.65
C ASN A 169 3.50 -3.44 -32.17
N SER A 170 3.66 -3.45 -33.50
CA SER A 170 4.77 -2.83 -34.23
C SER A 170 4.78 -1.30 -34.14
N ASP A 171 3.63 -0.69 -33.86
CA ASP A 171 3.47 0.75 -33.64
C ASP A 171 3.87 1.20 -32.22
N GLY A 172 4.23 0.26 -31.34
CA GLY A 172 4.59 0.53 -29.94
C GLY A 172 3.39 0.78 -29.03
N SER A 173 2.15 0.60 -29.52
CA SER A 173 0.95 0.68 -28.69
C SER A 173 0.84 -0.51 -27.75
N ALA A 174 0.01 -0.35 -26.70
CA ALA A 174 -0.25 -1.43 -25.76
C ALA A 174 -0.84 -2.66 -26.47
N THR A 175 -0.28 -3.83 -26.17
CA THR A 175 -0.77 -5.08 -26.75
C THR A 175 -1.95 -5.61 -25.95
N PHE A 176 -3.07 -5.88 -26.62
CA PHE A 176 -4.27 -6.41 -25.96
C PHE A 176 -4.20 -7.93 -25.86
N LEU A 177 -4.38 -8.45 -24.65
CA LEU A 177 -4.45 -9.87 -24.35
C LEU A 177 -5.80 -10.21 -23.73
N TYR A 178 -6.31 -11.39 -24.07
CA TYR A 178 -7.54 -11.91 -23.48
C TYR A 178 -7.48 -13.42 -23.32
N CYS A 179 -8.15 -13.93 -22.29
CA CYS A 179 -8.35 -15.33 -22.04
C CYS A 179 -9.82 -15.56 -21.74
N ASP A 180 -10.45 -16.43 -22.52
CA ASP A 180 -11.85 -16.81 -22.33
C ASP A 180 -11.96 -17.74 -21.11
N GLU A 181 -12.83 -17.39 -20.15
CA GLU A 181 -12.97 -18.14 -18.89
C GLU A 181 -13.54 -19.55 -19.09
N GLY A 182 -14.17 -19.84 -20.23
CA GLY A 182 -14.63 -21.17 -20.61
C GLY A 182 -13.53 -22.08 -21.17
N THR A 183 -12.45 -21.52 -21.70
CA THR A 183 -11.33 -22.28 -22.30
C THR A 183 -10.03 -22.21 -21.51
N GLY A 184 -9.81 -21.15 -20.72
CA GLY A 184 -8.61 -20.96 -19.92
C GLY A 184 -7.33 -20.71 -20.71
N SER A 185 -7.43 -20.40 -22.01
CA SER A 185 -6.28 -20.17 -22.89
C SER A 185 -6.14 -18.69 -23.24
N TRP A 186 -4.94 -18.14 -23.07
CA TRP A 186 -4.62 -16.76 -23.43
C TRP A 186 -4.37 -16.59 -24.92
N ASN A 187 -4.81 -15.44 -25.42
CA ASN A 187 -4.69 -14.98 -26.80
C ASN A 187 -4.19 -13.54 -26.77
N ALA A 188 -3.46 -13.14 -27.80
CA ALA A 188 -3.01 -11.76 -27.99
C ALA A 188 -3.49 -11.22 -29.33
N ILE A 189 -3.77 -9.93 -29.39
CA ILE A 189 -4.03 -9.20 -30.62
C ILE A 189 -2.79 -8.38 -30.94
N ILE A 190 -2.06 -8.81 -31.97
CA ILE A 190 -0.79 -8.22 -32.40
C ILE A 190 -1.00 -7.69 -33.81
N ASP A 191 -0.83 -6.38 -34.02
CA ASP A 191 -1.02 -5.72 -35.32
C ASP A 191 -2.37 -6.06 -35.98
N GLY A 192 -3.42 -6.21 -35.16
CA GLY A 192 -4.78 -6.57 -35.60
C GLY A 192 -5.02 -8.06 -35.86
N SER A 193 -4.01 -8.92 -35.68
CA SER A 193 -4.12 -10.37 -35.85
C SER A 193 -4.17 -11.10 -34.51
N THR A 194 -5.07 -12.08 -34.39
CA THR A 194 -5.16 -12.93 -33.20
C THR A 194 -4.07 -14.00 -33.23
N THR A 195 -3.31 -14.07 -32.15
CA THR A 195 -2.27 -15.08 -31.91
C THR A 195 -2.64 -15.91 -30.69
N SER A 196 -2.54 -17.24 -30.82
CA SER A 196 -2.96 -18.21 -29.82
C SER A 196 -2.21 -19.54 -30.00
N PRO A 197 -1.88 -20.26 -28.92
CA PRO A 197 -1.99 -19.86 -27.52
C PRO A 197 -0.82 -18.95 -27.10
N ILE A 198 -1.03 -18.11 -26.10
CA ILE A 198 0.04 -17.37 -25.43
C ILE A 198 0.33 -18.03 -24.09
N LEU A 199 1.61 -18.25 -23.80
CA LEU A 199 2.08 -18.88 -22.57
C LEU A 199 2.48 -17.84 -21.54
N LYS A 200 3.23 -16.82 -21.97
CA LYS A 200 3.79 -15.78 -21.10
C LYS A 200 3.96 -14.46 -21.86
N VAL A 201 3.98 -13.36 -21.11
CA VAL A 201 4.35 -12.05 -21.62
C VAL A 201 5.25 -11.30 -20.66
N ALA A 202 6.12 -10.45 -21.19
CA ALA A 202 6.96 -9.57 -20.39
C ALA A 202 7.32 -8.30 -21.17
N CYS A 203 7.58 -7.21 -20.45
CA CYS A 203 8.28 -6.06 -21.04
C CYS A 203 9.78 -6.29 -20.93
N ARG A 204 10.48 -6.40 -22.06
CA ARG A 204 11.92 -6.70 -22.12
C ARG A 204 12.67 -5.61 -22.87
N TYR A 205 13.95 -5.46 -22.56
CA TYR A 205 14.84 -4.63 -23.39
C TYR A 205 14.87 -5.18 -24.83
N PRO A 206 14.80 -4.32 -25.87
CA PRO A 206 14.72 -4.74 -27.27
C PRO A 206 15.91 -5.59 -27.74
#